data_AF-A0A5K1A5I8-F1
#
_entry.id   AF-A0A5K1A5I8-F1
#
_cell.length_a   1.000
_cell.length_b   1.000
_cell.length_c   1.000
_cell.angle_alpha   90.00
_cell.angle_beta   90.00
_cell.angle_gamma   90.00
#
_symmetry.space_group_name_H-M   'P 1'
#
loop_
_entity.id
_entity.type
_entity.pdbx_description
1 polymer ?
#
loop_
_entity_poly.entity_id
_entity_poly.type
_entity_poly.pdbx_seq_one_letter_code
_entity_poly.pdbx_strand_id
1 'polypeptide(L)'
;VHAYERSNRVFNYSLDPCGPVHITVGDGGNREKMAIVHADEPGECPDPLSTPDPHLSGLCALNFTAGPAAGQFCWDRQPDFSAFRDSSFGHGILE
;
A
#
# COMPACT_ATOMS: atom_id res chain seq x y z
N VAL A 1 6.84 5.66 2.52
CA VAL A 1 7.30 4.27 2.29
C VAL A 1 8.60 4.32 1.52
N HIS A 2 9.67 3.66 1.99
CA HIS A 2 10.98 3.64 1.32
C HIS A 2 11.06 2.53 0.28
N ALA A 3 10.20 2.60 -0.72
CA ALA A 3 10.13 1.72 -1.87
C ALA A 3 9.34 2.43 -2.99
N TYR A 4 9.38 1.87 -4.18
CA TYR A 4 8.55 2.30 -5.30
C TYR A 4 7.27 1.45 -5.36
N GLU A 5 6.12 2.09 -5.58
CA GLU A 5 4.87 1.40 -5.89
C GLU A 5 3.99 2.21 -6.84
N ARG A 6 3.32 1.53 -7.78
CA ARG A 6 2.30 2.08 -8.66
C ARG A 6 1.05 1.22 -8.64
N SER A 7 -0.10 1.86 -8.47
CA SER A 7 -1.40 1.19 -8.50
C SER A 7 -1.93 1.00 -9.93
N ASN A 8 -2.88 0.09 -10.09
CA ASN A 8 -3.90 0.18 -11.13
C ASN A 8 -4.84 1.36 -10.82
N ARG A 9 -5.69 1.75 -11.76
CA ARG A 9 -6.72 2.77 -11.46
C ARG A 9 -7.68 2.23 -10.40
N VAL A 10 -7.82 2.97 -9.30
CA VAL A 10 -8.52 2.49 -8.10
C VAL A 10 -9.27 3.63 -7.42
N PHE A 11 -10.47 3.35 -6.93
CA PHE A 11 -11.23 4.25 -6.07
C PHE A 11 -11.87 3.42 -4.95
N ASN A 12 -11.75 3.88 -3.70
CA ASN A 12 -12.30 3.19 -2.53
C ASN A 12 -11.96 1.67 -2.50
N TYR A 13 -10.67 1.34 -2.66
CA TYR A 13 -10.13 -0.02 -2.74
C TYR A 13 -10.69 -0.92 -3.85
N SER A 14 -11.49 -0.38 -4.77
CA SER A 14 -12.05 -1.10 -5.91
C SER A 14 -11.36 -0.66 -7.20
N LEU A 15 -11.00 -1.62 -8.05
CA LEU A 15 -10.51 -1.31 -9.39
C LEU A 15 -11.59 -0.54 -10.16
N ASP A 16 -11.23 0.65 -10.63
CA ASP A 16 -12.17 1.58 -11.24
C ASP A 16 -11.50 2.23 -12.45
N PRO A 17 -12.03 2.08 -13.68
CA PRO A 17 -11.45 2.70 -14.88
C PRO A 17 -11.42 4.23 -14.82
N CYS A 18 -12.28 4.86 -14.01
CA CYS A 18 -12.32 6.30 -13.77
C CYS A 18 -11.49 6.72 -12.55
N GLY A 19 -11.00 5.76 -11.76
CA GLY A 19 -10.16 6.02 -10.61
C GLY A 19 -8.79 6.61 -10.98
N PRO A 20 -8.16 7.35 -10.05
CA PRO A 20 -6.79 7.80 -10.22
C PRO A 20 -5.79 6.63 -10.19
N VAL A 21 -4.60 6.89 -10.75
CA VAL A 21 -3.41 6.08 -10.51
C VAL A 21 -2.66 6.70 -9.34
N HIS A 22 -2.36 5.90 -8.31
CA HIS A 22 -1.52 6.29 -7.20
C HIS A 22 -0.09 5.82 -7.46
N ILE A 23 0.88 6.73 -7.33
CA ILE A 23 2.31 6.44 -7.50
C ILE A 23 3.03 6.93 -6.24
N THR A 24 3.83 6.05 -5.64
CA THR A 24 4.69 6.33 -4.50
C THR A 24 6.14 6.22 -4.94
N VAL A 25 6.89 7.31 -4.79
CA VAL A 25 8.34 7.42 -5.09
C VAL A 25 9.09 7.87 -3.84
N GLY A 26 8.89 7.15 -2.73
CA GLY A 26 9.51 7.47 -1.44
C GLY A 26 10.91 6.88 -1.27
N ASP A 27 11.50 6.39 -2.35
CA ASP A 27 12.71 5.59 -2.46
C ASP A 27 13.95 6.39 -2.88
N GLY A 28 14.06 7.64 -2.41
CA GLY A 28 15.14 8.56 -2.80
C GLY A 28 16.53 8.27 -2.22
N GLY A 29 16.73 7.18 -1.46
CA GLY A 29 18.07 6.80 -0.97
C GLY A 29 18.51 7.39 0.38
N ASN A 30 17.57 7.68 1.29
CA ASN A 30 17.94 8.10 2.64
C ASN A 30 18.54 6.95 3.48
N ARG A 31 19.11 7.25 4.66
CA ARG A 31 19.82 6.28 5.51
C ARG A 31 18.91 5.30 6.27
N GLU A 32 17.61 5.53 6.27
CA GLU A 32 16.65 4.68 6.97
C GLU A 32 16.43 3.38 6.18
N LYS A 33 15.80 2.38 6.81
CA LYS A 33 15.64 1.06 6.21
C LYS A 33 14.71 1.12 4.98
N MET A 34 15.04 0.32 3.98
CA MET A 34 14.20 0.06 2.81
C MET A 34 12.97 -0.76 3.21
N ALA A 35 11.83 -0.47 2.58
CA ALA A 35 10.60 -1.20 2.81
C ALA A 35 10.56 -2.44 1.91
N ILE A 36 10.89 -3.61 2.46
CA ILE A 36 10.98 -4.89 1.74
C ILE A 36 9.87 -5.89 2.10
N VAL A 37 9.27 -5.72 3.28
CA VAL A 37 8.20 -6.59 3.79
C VAL A 37 6.87 -6.03 3.35
N HIS A 38 6.01 -6.88 2.81
CA HIS A 38 4.65 -6.51 2.42
C HIS A 38 3.63 -7.01 3.45
N ALA A 39 2.57 -6.22 3.68
CA ALA A 39 1.50 -6.61 4.62
C ALA A 39 0.73 -7.87 4.20
N ASP A 40 0.84 -8.26 2.92
CA ASP A 40 0.27 -9.48 2.36
C ASP A 40 1.19 -10.71 2.43
N GLU A 41 2.39 -10.59 3.00
CA GLU A 41 3.25 -11.73 3.29
C GLU A 41 2.71 -12.55 4.48
N PRO A 42 2.94 -13.89 4.51
CA PRO A 42 2.47 -14.73 5.59
C PRO A 42 2.97 -14.28 6.97
N GLY A 43 2.05 -13.79 7.82
CA GLY A 43 2.35 -13.37 9.20
C GLY A 43 2.73 -11.90 9.36
N GLU A 44 2.80 -11.13 8.27
CA GLU A 44 3.27 -9.73 8.29
C GLU A 44 2.13 -8.71 8.28
N CYS A 45 0.87 -9.16 8.29
CA CYS A 45 -0.28 -8.27 8.43
C CYS A 45 -0.28 -7.63 9.83
N PRO A 46 -0.20 -6.29 9.95
CA PRO A 46 -0.09 -5.63 11.25
C PRO A 46 -1.42 -5.63 12.02
N ASP A 47 -1.34 -5.40 13.33
CA ASP A 47 -2.51 -5.11 14.15
C ASP A 47 -3.13 -3.78 13.68
N PRO A 48 -4.44 -3.72 13.32
CA PRO A 48 -5.10 -2.50 12.88
C PRO A 48 -4.89 -1.30 13.80
N LEU A 49 -4.82 -1.52 15.11
CA LEU A 49 -4.64 -0.44 16.10
C LEU A 49 -3.22 0.15 16.09
N SER A 50 -2.25 -0.55 15.50
CA SER A 50 -0.86 -0.10 15.38
C SER A 50 -0.58 0.76 14.15
N THR A 51 -1.53 0.84 13.21
CA THR A 51 -1.36 1.49 11.89
C THR A 51 -1.64 2.99 11.80
N PRO A 52 -2.51 3.61 12.63
CA PRO A 52 -2.76 5.04 12.54
C PRO A 52 -1.51 5.87 12.80
N ASP A 53 -1.37 6.99 12.08
CA ASP A 53 -0.30 7.94 12.33
C ASP A 53 -0.46 8.54 13.75
N PRO A 54 0.56 8.49 14.62
CA PRO A 54 0.42 8.93 16.00
C PRO A 54 0.30 10.46 16.17
N HIS A 55 0.67 11.24 15.14
CA HIS A 55 0.55 12.70 15.14
C HIS A 55 -0.81 13.17 14.60
N LEU A 56 -1.55 12.29 13.92
CA LEU A 56 -2.89 12.55 13.40
C LEU A 56 -3.94 11.72 14.15
N SER A 57 -5.01 12.34 14.62
CA SER A 57 -6.05 11.62 15.38
C SER A 57 -6.99 10.84 14.46
N GLY A 58 -7.33 9.61 14.84
CA GLY A 58 -8.44 8.83 14.28
C GLY A 58 -8.05 7.45 13.76
N LEU A 59 -8.93 6.46 14.00
CA LEU A 59 -8.84 5.14 13.38
C LEU A 59 -9.88 5.04 12.27
N CYS A 60 -9.41 5.05 11.03
CA CYS A 60 -10.27 4.94 9.84
C CYS A 60 -10.02 3.65 9.05
N ALA A 61 -8.91 2.96 9.29
CA ALA A 61 -8.58 1.70 8.65
C ALA A 61 -9.32 0.56 9.38
N LEU A 62 -10.35 0.02 8.73
CA LEU A 62 -11.14 -1.12 9.19
C LEU A 62 -10.94 -2.29 8.22
N ASN A 63 -11.28 -3.50 8.66
CA ASN A 63 -11.25 -4.68 7.78
C ASN A 63 -12.10 -4.46 6.53
N PHE A 64 -11.66 -5.05 5.42
CA PHE A 64 -12.44 -5.04 4.18
C PHE A 64 -13.78 -5.74 4.38
N THR A 65 -14.84 -5.20 3.80
CA THR A 65 -16.19 -5.78 3.88
C THR A 65 -16.60 -6.50 2.59
N ALA A 66 -15.79 -6.39 1.53
CA ALA A 66 -16.04 -6.99 0.22
C ALA A 66 -14.72 -7.30 -0.51
N GLY A 67 -14.81 -8.07 -1.60
CA GLY A 67 -13.66 -8.43 -2.43
C GLY A 67 -12.83 -9.59 -1.86
N PRO A 68 -11.64 -9.86 -2.45
CA PRO A 68 -10.82 -11.03 -2.10
C PRO A 68 -10.36 -11.09 -0.64
N ALA A 69 -10.23 -9.95 0.04
CA ALA A 69 -9.82 -9.86 1.44
C ALA A 69 -10.98 -9.58 2.40
N ALA A 70 -12.24 -9.85 2.01
CA ALA A 70 -13.40 -9.61 2.87
C ALA A 70 -13.26 -10.28 4.24
N GLY A 71 -13.50 -9.52 5.31
CA GLY A 71 -13.34 -9.94 6.70
C GLY A 71 -11.92 -9.79 7.24
N GLN A 72 -10.92 -9.56 6.39
CA GLN A 72 -9.51 -9.43 6.76
C GLN A 72 -9.04 -7.97 6.70
N PHE A 73 -7.94 -7.69 7.39
CA PHE A 73 -7.28 -6.38 7.35
C PHE A 73 -6.30 -6.26 6.18
N CYS A 74 -5.63 -7.36 5.84
CA CYS A 74 -4.71 -7.45 4.71
C CYS A 74 -5.14 -8.55 3.75
N TRP A 75 -4.60 -8.50 2.54
CA TRP A 75 -4.69 -9.60 1.57
C TRP A 75 -3.65 -10.68 1.94
N ASP A 76 -3.73 -11.86 1.34
CA ASP A 76 -2.75 -12.96 1.48
C ASP A 76 -1.84 -13.11 0.25
N ARG A 77 -1.92 -12.13 -0.65
CA ARG A 77 -1.17 -11.98 -1.90
C ARG A 77 -1.17 -10.50 -2.28
N GLN A 78 -0.35 -10.13 -3.26
CA GLN A 78 -0.34 -8.77 -3.79
C GLN A 78 -1.77 -8.34 -4.17
N PRO A 79 -2.29 -7.24 -3.60
CA PRO A 79 -3.63 -6.78 -3.92
C PRO A 79 -3.77 -6.43 -5.39
N ASP A 80 -4.93 -6.72 -6.00
CA ASP A 80 -5.14 -6.52 -7.44
C ASP A 80 -5.03 -5.04 -7.85
N PHE A 81 -5.21 -4.11 -6.91
CA PHE A 81 -4.98 -2.68 -7.14
C PHE A 81 -3.50 -2.27 -7.15
N SER A 82 -2.58 -3.11 -6.67
CA SER A 82 -1.13 -2.87 -6.76
C SER A 82 -0.60 -3.43 -8.09
N ALA A 83 -0.25 -2.55 -9.03
CA ALA A 83 0.19 -2.97 -10.37
C ALA A 83 1.67 -3.33 -10.42
N PHE A 84 2.49 -2.60 -9.66
CA PHE A 84 3.94 -2.83 -9.59
C PHE A 84 4.48 -2.30 -8.27
N ARG A 85 5.35 -3.06 -7.61
CA ARG A 85 6.05 -2.68 -6.40
C ARG A 85 7.48 -3.20 -6.46
N ASP A 86 8.45 -2.38 -6.09
CA ASP A 86 9.87 -2.74 -6.11
C ASP A 86 10.65 -2.06 -4.98
N SER A 87 11.58 -2.81 -4.40
CA SER A 87 12.47 -2.37 -3.31
C SER A 87 13.81 -1.94 -3.89
N SER A 88 13.78 -0.86 -4.66
CA SER A 88 14.95 -0.22 -5.25
C SER A 88 14.97 1.26 -4.87
N PHE A 89 16.10 1.94 -5.07
CA PHE A 89 16.13 3.40 -5.05
C PHE A 89 15.86 3.97 -6.44
N GLY A 90 15.23 5.15 -6.51
CA GLY A 90 14.76 5.66 -7.78
C GLY A 90 14.24 7.09 -7.77
N HIS A 91 13.71 7.49 -8.93
CA HIS A 91 12.98 8.73 -9.14
C HIS A 91 11.96 8.53 -10.28
N GLY A 92 10.96 9.41 -10.36
CA GLY A 92 9.98 9.43 -11.45
C GLY A 92 10.17 10.62 -12.39
N ILE A 93 9.87 10.43 -13.68
CA ILE A 93 9.73 11.48 -14.69
C ILE A 93 8.33 11.33 -15.30
N LEU A 94 7.59 12.42 -15.39
CA LEU A 94 6.28 12.48 -16.05
C LEU A 94 6.38 13.51 -17.18
N GLU A 95 6.01 13.10 -18.40
CA GLU A 95 6.02 13.94 -19.60
C GLU A 95 4.60 14.27 -20.05
#